data_AF-A0A2V5NUU1-F1
#
_entry.id   AF-A0A2V5NUU1-F1
#
_cell.length_a   1.000
_cell.length_b   1.000
_cell.length_c   1.000
_cell.angle_alpha   90.00
_cell.angle_beta   90.00
_cell.angle_gamma   90.00
#
_symmetry.space_group_name_H-M   'P 1'
#
loop_
_entity.id
_entity.type
_entity.pdbx_description
1 polymer ?
#
loop_
_entity_poly.entity_id
_entity_poly.type
_entity_poly.pdbx_seq_one_letter_code
_entity_poly.pdbx_strand_id
1 'polypeptide(L)'
;AAPFGIIGLETELGLFLDLLVHKYGKIDIARLIEMYTIEPARLLKIGAGTLSIGARADVTLIDPELEWKVGVDEFESASRNCPFDGWKLKGRAVRTIVGGKTVWKL
;
A
#
# COMPACT_ATOMS: atom_id res chain seq x y z
N ALA A 1 6.28 -31.12 1.32
CA ALA A 1 6.06 -30.05 0.32
C ALA A 1 5.42 -28.86 1.03
N ALA A 2 5.73 -27.62 0.63
CA ALA A 2 5.12 -26.41 1.17
C ALA A 2 4.08 -25.86 0.16
N PRO A 3 2.98 -25.24 0.63
CA PRO A 3 2.01 -24.59 -0.24
C PRO A 3 2.60 -23.30 -0.86
N PHE A 4 2.07 -22.91 -2.01
CA PHE A 4 2.44 -21.65 -2.65
C PHE A 4 1.69 -20.47 -2.02
N GLY A 5 2.42 -19.40 -1.69
CA GLY A 5 1.85 -18.15 -1.22
C GLY A 5 2.74 -17.40 -0.25
N ILE A 6 2.76 -16.08 -0.37
CA ILE A 6 3.33 -15.15 0.61
C ILE A 6 2.30 -14.05 0.88
N ILE A 7 2.32 -13.48 2.09
CA ILE A 7 1.55 -12.26 2.38
C ILE A 7 2.32 -11.03 1.89
N GLY A 8 1.58 -9.98 1.52
CA GLY A 8 2.18 -8.74 1.00
C GLY A 8 1.38 -7.45 1.22
N LEU A 9 0.11 -7.52 1.65
CA LEU A 9 -0.77 -6.33 1.77
C LEU A 9 -0.16 -5.21 2.64
N GLU A 10 0.52 -5.58 3.72
CA GLU A 10 1.11 -4.62 4.66
C GLU A 10 2.47 -4.07 4.19
N THR A 11 3.10 -4.69 3.19
CA THR A 11 4.44 -4.33 2.67
C THR A 11 4.42 -3.71 1.28
N GLU A 12 3.40 -4.02 0.47
CA GLU A 12 3.26 -3.69 -0.94
C GLU A 12 3.52 -2.21 -1.24
N LEU A 13 2.85 -1.29 -0.54
CA LEU A 13 3.00 0.14 -0.75
C LEU A 13 4.44 0.61 -0.47
N GLY A 14 5.00 0.20 0.68
CA GLY A 14 6.35 0.58 1.07
C GLY A 14 7.42 0.03 0.13
N LEU A 15 7.25 -1.20 -0.36
CA LEU A 15 8.16 -1.81 -1.33
C LEU A 15 8.17 -1.04 -2.65
N PHE A 16 7.01 -0.66 -3.18
CA PHE A 16 6.94 0.02 -4.47
C PHE A 16 7.36 1.49 -4.36
N LEU A 17 7.04 2.19 -3.27
CA LEU A 17 7.58 3.52 -3.01
C LEU A 17 9.11 3.46 -2.91
N ASP A 18 9.66 2.61 -2.04
CA ASP A 18 11.10 2.51 -1.82
C ASP A 18 11.86 2.12 -3.09
N LEU A 19 11.44 1.04 -3.75
CA LEU A 19 12.18 0.49 -4.89
C LEU A 19 11.90 1.27 -6.18
N LEU A 20 10.62 1.40 -6.57
CA LEU A 20 10.27 1.90 -7.90
C LEU A 20 10.33 3.44 -7.98
N VAL A 21 10.00 4.14 -6.89
CA VAL A 21 9.99 5.60 -6.85
C VAL A 21 11.32 6.13 -6.33
N HIS A 22 11.72 5.79 -5.09
CA HIS A 22 12.87 6.42 -4.44
C HIS A 22 14.23 5.91 -4.93
N LYS A 23 14.45 4.59 -4.95
CA LYS A 23 15.78 4.02 -5.25
C LYS A 23 16.07 3.96 -6.73
N TYR A 24 15.11 3.48 -7.53
CA TYR A 24 15.33 3.26 -8.97
C TYR A 24 14.73 4.31 -9.88
N GLY A 25 13.84 5.18 -9.37
CA GLY A 25 13.21 6.26 -10.15
C GLY A 25 12.56 5.78 -11.45
N LYS A 26 11.95 4.59 -11.44
CA LYS A 26 11.35 3.96 -12.64
C LYS A 26 9.97 4.55 -12.95
N ILE A 27 9.25 4.98 -11.93
CA ILE A 27 7.96 5.66 -12.02
C ILE A 27 7.92 6.76 -10.95
N ASP A 28 7.08 7.77 -11.15
CA ASP A 28 6.77 8.74 -10.11
C ASP A 28 5.64 8.23 -9.18
N ILE A 29 5.40 8.98 -8.11
CA ILE A 29 4.36 8.63 -7.13
C ILE A 29 2.96 8.67 -7.75
N ALA A 30 2.69 9.60 -8.68
CA ALA A 30 1.39 9.72 -9.32
C ALA A 30 1.07 8.45 -10.11
N ARG A 31 2.03 7.96 -10.89
CA ARG A 31 1.89 6.72 -11.65
C ARG A 31 1.69 5.50 -10.75
N LEU A 32 2.39 5.44 -9.61
CA LEU A 32 2.18 4.36 -8.64
C LEU A 32 0.75 4.38 -8.08
N ILE A 33 0.23 5.56 -7.71
CA ILE A 33 -1.14 5.69 -7.22
C ILE A 33 -2.16 5.29 -8.28
N GLU A 34 -1.96 5.69 -9.55
CA GLU A 34 -2.83 5.24 -10.65
C GLU A 34 -2.92 3.71 -10.73
N MET A 35 -1.77 3.03 -10.65
CA MET A 35 -1.68 1.57 -10.72
C MET A 35 -2.40 0.86 -9.55
N TYR A 36 -2.49 1.50 -8.38
CA TYR A 36 -3.25 0.96 -7.24
C TYR A 36 -4.74 1.29 -7.27
N THR A 37 -5.14 2.37 -7.95
CA THR A 37 -6.46 2.97 -7.77
C THR A 37 -7.29 2.94 -9.04
N ILE A 38 -7.11 3.91 -9.93
CA ILE A 38 -7.96 4.10 -11.08
C ILE A 38 -7.78 3.02 -12.15
N GLU A 39 -6.57 2.46 -12.31
CA GLU A 39 -6.32 1.42 -13.32
C GLU A 39 -7.05 0.11 -12.99
N PRO A 40 -6.94 -0.46 -11.76
CA PRO A 40 -7.78 -1.59 -11.37
C PRO A 40 -9.28 -1.28 -11.42
N ALA A 41 -9.69 -0.07 -11.00
CA ALA A 41 -11.11 0.32 -11.02
C ALA A 41 -11.68 0.34 -12.45
N ARG A 42 -10.92 0.86 -13.42
CA ARG A 42 -11.27 0.84 -14.85
C ARG A 42 -11.37 -0.59 -15.37
N LEU A 43 -10.39 -1.44 -15.05
CA LEU A 43 -10.37 -2.84 -15.47
C LEU A 43 -11.59 -3.61 -14.96
N LEU A 44 -11.93 -3.40 -13.68
CA LEU A 44 -13.06 -4.04 -13.01
C LEU A 44 -14.41 -3.36 -13.28
N LYS A 45 -14.41 -2.20 -13.95
CA LYS A 45 -15.61 -1.38 -14.25
C LYS A 45 -16.39 -0.98 -12.99
N ILE A 46 -15.67 -0.57 -11.95
CA ILE A 46 -16.26 -0.12 -10.68
C ILE A 46 -16.05 1.38 -10.46
N GLY A 47 -17.00 2.03 -9.80
CA GLY A 47 -16.90 3.44 -9.41
C GLY A 47 -16.00 3.65 -8.19
N ALA A 48 -14.69 3.50 -8.37
CA ALA A 48 -13.67 3.63 -7.31
C ALA A 48 -12.38 4.26 -7.85
N GLY A 49 -11.38 4.43 -6.97
CA GLY A 49 -10.03 4.85 -7.37
C GLY A 49 -9.89 6.32 -7.77
N THR A 50 -10.77 7.19 -7.26
CA THR A 50 -10.72 8.64 -7.50
C THR A 50 -10.79 9.40 -6.18
N LEU A 51 -10.23 10.62 -6.17
CA LEU A 51 -10.33 11.57 -5.08
C LEU A 51 -10.99 12.85 -5.61
N SER A 52 -12.32 12.88 -5.58
CA SER A 52 -13.13 13.98 -6.13
C SER A 52 -14.39 14.19 -5.30
N ILE A 53 -14.99 15.39 -5.43
CA ILE A 53 -16.22 15.74 -4.71
C ILE A 53 -17.34 14.76 -5.12
N GLY A 54 -18.03 14.21 -4.13
CA GLY A 54 -19.12 13.25 -4.33
C GLY A 54 -18.67 11.79 -4.48
N ALA A 55 -17.35 11.52 -4.56
CA ALA A 55 -16.83 10.16 -4.52
C ALA A 55 -16.92 9.56 -3.10
N ARG A 56 -16.82 8.22 -3.01
CA ARG A 56 -16.72 7.53 -1.72
C ARG A 56 -15.47 8.03 -0.98
N ALA A 57 -15.60 8.28 0.32
CA ALA A 57 -14.49 8.67 1.18
C ALA A 57 -13.61 7.46 1.56
N ASP A 58 -13.10 6.78 0.54
CA ASP A 58 -12.16 5.68 0.61
C ASP A 58 -10.76 6.24 0.30
N VAL A 59 -9.97 6.52 1.34
CA VAL A 59 -8.74 7.32 1.26
C VAL A 59 -7.65 6.72 2.14
N THR A 60 -6.43 6.63 1.62
CA THR A 60 -5.24 6.31 2.41
C THR A 60 -4.35 7.55 2.50
N LEU A 61 -3.97 7.93 3.72
CA LEU A 61 -2.93 8.93 3.97
C LEU A 61 -1.58 8.21 3.94
N ILE A 62 -0.67 8.72 3.12
CA ILE A 62 0.66 8.16 2.90
C ILE A 62 1.67 9.21 3.32
N ASP A 63 2.63 8.81 4.16
CA ASP A 63 3.86 9.56 4.36
C ASP A 63 4.92 8.96 3.41
N PRO A 64 5.30 9.64 2.32
CA PRO A 64 6.25 9.10 1.36
C PRO A 64 7.68 9.07 1.88
N GLU A 65 8.00 9.86 2.92
CA GLU A 65 9.38 9.99 3.41
C GLU A 65 9.64 9.16 4.67
N LEU A 66 8.61 8.60 5.29
CA LEU A 66 8.74 7.78 6.50
C LEU A 66 9.58 6.52 6.24
N GLU A 67 10.71 6.43 6.93
CA GLU A 67 11.53 5.21 6.98
C GLU A 67 11.03 4.26 8.07
N TRP A 68 10.92 2.98 7.74
CA TRP A 68 10.48 1.95 8.68
C TRP A 68 11.12 0.60 8.37
N LYS A 69 11.17 -0.27 9.39
CA LYS A 69 11.64 -1.65 9.25
C LYS A 69 10.41 -2.57 9.20
N VAL A 70 10.38 -3.49 8.24
CA VAL A 70 9.36 -4.55 8.20
C VAL A 70 9.59 -5.46 9.40
N GLY A 71 8.56 -5.60 10.23
CA GLY A 71 8.51 -6.57 11.33
C GLY A 71 7.26 -7.41 11.17
N VAL A 72 7.38 -8.66 10.70
CA VAL A 72 6.21 -9.51 10.43
C VAL A 72 5.40 -9.79 11.68
N ASP A 73 6.02 -9.76 12.86
CA ASP A 73 5.34 -9.98 14.13
C ASP A 73 4.34 -8.88 14.47
N GLU A 74 4.52 -7.68 13.90
CA GLU A 74 3.65 -6.51 14.07
C GLU A 74 2.46 -6.50 13.09
N PHE A 75 2.38 -7.48 12.19
CA PHE A 75 1.33 -7.52 11.17
C PHE A 75 -0.04 -7.83 11.77
N GLU A 76 -1.06 -7.15 11.23
CA GLU A 76 -2.48 -7.44 11.46
C GLU A 76 -2.89 -8.78 10.83
N SER A 77 -2.18 -9.21 9.77
CA SER A 77 -2.36 -10.54 9.19
C SER A 77 -2.24 -11.65 10.25
N ALA A 78 -3.02 -12.73 10.12
CA ALA A 78 -2.85 -13.91 10.97
C ALA A 78 -1.59 -14.73 10.59
N SER A 79 -0.98 -14.47 9.43
CA SER A 79 0.18 -15.20 8.92
C SER A 79 1.49 -14.42 9.12
N ARG A 80 2.62 -15.11 8.99
CA ARG A 80 3.98 -14.54 9.07
C ARG A 80 4.87 -14.95 7.88
N ASN A 81 4.30 -15.52 6.82
CA ASN A 81 5.01 -15.95 5.61
C ASN A 81 5.33 -14.79 4.65
N CYS A 82 6.06 -13.79 5.13
CA CYS A 82 6.52 -12.65 4.34
C CYS A 82 8.05 -12.72 4.16
N PRO A 83 8.58 -12.66 2.93
CA PRO A 83 10.03 -12.74 2.69
C PRO A 83 10.78 -11.43 2.99
N PHE A 84 10.04 -10.35 3.30
CA PHE A 84 10.60 -9.02 3.47
C PHE A 84 10.88 -8.66 4.93
N ASP A 85 10.76 -9.61 5.86
CA ASP A 85 11.04 -9.36 7.27
C ASP A 85 12.44 -8.78 7.46
N GLY A 86 12.52 -7.74 8.29
CA GLY A 86 13.75 -7.01 8.59
C GLY A 86 14.22 -6.02 7.53
N TRP A 87 13.58 -5.92 6.36
CA TRP A 87 13.93 -4.92 5.35
C TRP A 87 13.63 -3.52 5.84
N LYS A 88 14.46 -2.54 5.45
CA LYS A 88 14.20 -1.11 5.66
C LYS A 88 13.58 -0.52 4.40
N LEU A 89 12.43 0.10 4.54
CA LEU A 89 11.64 0.69 3.45
C LEU A 89 11.43 2.18 3.71
N LYS A 90 11.26 2.95 2.63
CA LYS A 90 10.90 4.37 2.64
C LYS A 90 9.54 4.57 1.99
N GLY A 91 8.66 5.25 2.71
CA GLY A 91 7.26 5.45 2.36
C GLY A 91 6.35 4.44 3.07
N ARG A 92 5.28 4.94 3.70
CA ARG A 92 4.30 4.10 4.41
C ARG A 92 2.90 4.72 4.41
N ALA A 93 1.88 3.87 4.39
CA ALA A 93 0.54 4.29 4.79
C ALA A 93 0.56 4.61 6.29
N VAL A 94 -0.03 5.73 6.69
CA VAL A 94 -0.13 6.15 8.11
C VAL A 94 -1.59 6.20 8.60
N ARG A 95 -2.55 6.18 7.67
CA ARG A 95 -3.98 6.07 7.99
C ARG A 95 -4.76 5.55 6.79
N THR A 96 -5.76 4.72 7.04
CA THR A 96 -6.72 4.27 6.02
C THR A 96 -8.13 4.60 6.47
N ILE A 97 -8.91 5.18 5.56
CA ILE A 97 -10.28 5.64 5.74
C ILE A 97 -11.15 4.90 4.73
N VAL A 98 -12.25 4.31 5.18
CA VAL A 98 -13.24 3.64 4.33
C VAL A 98 -14.62 4.19 4.64
N GLY A 99 -15.32 4.70 3.63
CA GLY A 99 -16.62 5.34 3.80
C GLY A 99 -16.62 6.48 4.82
N GLY A 100 -15.52 7.23 4.91
CA GLY A 100 -15.36 8.34 5.86
C GLY A 100 -15.01 7.94 7.29
N LYS A 101 -14.78 6.64 7.55
CA LYS A 101 -14.34 6.15 8.87
C LYS A 101 -12.89 5.71 8.82
N THR A 102 -12.07 6.19 9.76
CA THR A 102 -10.73 5.66 9.96
C THR A 102 -10.85 4.20 10.42
N VAL A 103 -10.34 3.28 9.61
CA VAL A 103 -10.34 1.83 9.90
C VAL A 103 -8.98 1.31 10.34
N TRP A 104 -7.91 2.03 9.98
CA TRP A 104 -6.55 1.71 10.38
C TRP A 104 -5.72 2.99 10.53
N LYS A 105 -4.75 2.96 11.43
CA LYS A 105 -3.75 4.01 11.65
C LYS A 105 -2.47 3.37 12.18
N LEU A 106 -1.34 3.96 11.81
CA LEU A 106 -0.04 3.64 12.40
C LEU A 106 0.01 4.09 13.87
#